data_AF-A0A318VM56-F1
#
_entry.id   AF-A0A318VM56-F1
#
_cell.length_a   1.000
_cell.length_b   1.000
_cell.length_c   1.000
_cell.angle_alpha   90.00
_cell.angle_beta   90.00
_cell.angle_gamma   90.00
#
_symmetry.space_group_name_H-M   'P 1'
#
loop_
_entity.id
_entity.type
_entity.pdbx_description
1 polymer ?
#
loop_
_entity_poly.entity_id
_entity_poly.type
_entity_poly.pdbx_seq_one_letter_code
_entity_poly.pdbx_strand_id
1 'polypeptide(L)'
;MALNPDPERLKFLLETTRKEARHLRQTVDRLASEPISADWVAGLEDQPELSERLDAFVARFGRLQDTLGDKLVPELLRHWLEHVGPALDNLSRMERLGHLDSLDDWMEARNLRNRLVHEYMRDPEEFAEALQRALELVALLEQTRDRLERAAQDLLPNPPDPAAARP
;
A
#
# COMPACT_ATOMS: atom_id res chain seq x y z
N MET A 1 -17.28 21.26 -15.03
CA MET A 1 -16.49 21.87 -13.94
C MET A 1 -15.31 20.95 -13.67
N ALA A 2 -14.12 21.29 -14.16
CA ALA A 2 -12.91 20.62 -13.71
C ALA A 2 -12.74 20.98 -12.22
N LEU A 3 -12.82 20.00 -11.34
CA LEU A 3 -12.38 20.16 -9.96
C LEU A 3 -10.91 20.56 -10.04
N ASN A 4 -10.57 21.77 -9.62
CA ASN A 4 -9.17 22.14 -9.47
C ASN A 4 -8.53 21.10 -8.54
N PRO A 5 -7.41 20.48 -8.94
CA PRO A 5 -6.72 19.52 -8.08
C PRO A 5 -6.29 20.21 -6.78
N ASP A 6 -6.51 19.55 -5.64
CA ASP A 6 -6.31 20.10 -4.30
C ASP A 6 -4.92 19.72 -3.78
N PRO A 7 -3.94 20.65 -3.76
CA PRO A 7 -2.56 20.34 -3.37
C PRO A 7 -2.45 19.93 -1.90
N GLU A 8 -3.31 20.46 -1.02
CA GLU A 8 -3.32 20.10 0.40
C GLU A 8 -3.80 18.67 0.59
N ARG A 9 -4.81 18.26 -0.18
CA ARG A 9 -5.28 16.88 -0.21
C ARG A 9 -4.19 15.92 -0.72
N LEU A 10 -3.51 16.26 -1.81
CA LEU A 10 -2.42 15.43 -2.33
C LEU A 10 -1.31 15.26 -1.28
N LYS A 11 -0.88 16.37 -0.66
CA LYS A 11 0.11 16.35 0.43
C LYS A 11 -0.33 15.48 1.60
N PHE A 12 -1.58 15.62 2.05
CA PHE A 12 -2.14 14.80 3.12
C PHE A 12 -2.11 13.30 2.78
N LEU A 13 -2.45 12.91 1.55
CA LEU A 13 -2.42 11.51 1.11
C LEU A 13 -0.99 10.96 1.05
N LEU A 14 -0.02 11.75 0.58
CA LEU A 14 1.39 11.38 0.57
C LEU A 14 1.93 11.17 2.00
N GLU A 15 1.62 12.07 2.93
CA GLU A 15 2.00 11.91 4.34
C GLU A 15 1.34 10.70 4.98
N THR A 16 0.07 10.45 4.67
CA THR A 16 -0.70 9.31 5.17
C THR A 16 -0.08 7.99 4.70
N THR A 17 0.13 7.83 3.39
CA THR A 17 0.74 6.63 2.81
C THR A 17 2.17 6.39 3.31
N ARG A 18 2.95 7.45 3.54
CA ARG A 18 4.27 7.35 4.17
C ARG A 18 4.21 6.78 5.59
N LYS A 19 3.23 7.21 6.41
CA LYS A 19 3.03 6.68 7.76
C LYS A 19 2.54 5.23 7.74
N GLU A 20 1.61 4.91 6.84
CA GLU A 20 1.10 3.55 6.65
C GLU A 20 2.19 2.58 6.21
N ALA A 21 3.01 2.95 5.22
CA ALA A 21 4.14 2.15 4.77
C ALA A 21 5.15 1.89 5.90
N ARG A 22 5.46 2.92 6.70
CA ARG A 22 6.35 2.75 7.87
C ARG A 22 5.79 1.75 8.88
N HIS A 23 4.51 1.85 9.23
CA HIS A 23 3.90 0.93 10.19
C HIS A 23 3.80 -0.50 9.64
N LEU A 24 3.53 -0.65 8.34
CA LEU A 24 3.53 -1.94 7.66
C LEU A 24 4.93 -2.57 7.72
N ARG A 25 5.97 -1.82 7.30
CA ARG A 25 7.37 -2.26 7.35
C ARG A 25 7.78 -2.75 8.74
N GLN A 26 7.44 -2.00 9.78
CA GLN A 26 7.70 -2.41 11.17
C GLN A 26 7.02 -3.71 11.59
N THR A 27 5.86 -4.05 11.02
CA THR A 27 5.21 -5.35 11.27
C THR A 27 5.87 -6.45 10.45
N VAL A 28 6.17 -6.18 9.19
CA VAL A 28 6.84 -7.10 8.27
C VAL A 28 8.18 -7.54 8.83
N ASP A 29 8.99 -6.61 9.35
CA ASP A 29 10.30 -6.94 9.93
C ASP A 29 10.19 -7.89 11.14
N ARG A 30 9.07 -7.84 11.88
CA ARG A 30 8.79 -8.75 13.01
C ARG A 30 8.16 -10.08 12.59
N LEU A 31 7.55 -10.15 11.41
CA LEU A 31 7.01 -11.39 10.87
C LEU A 31 8.06 -12.14 10.05
N ALA A 32 8.97 -11.43 9.40
CA ALA A 32 10.06 -12.00 8.63
C ALA A 32 11.08 -12.77 9.49
N SER A 33 11.10 -12.53 10.80
CA SER A 33 11.88 -13.32 11.75
C SER A 33 11.22 -14.65 12.15
N GLU A 34 9.94 -14.84 11.84
CA GLU A 34 9.18 -16.03 12.19
C GLU A 34 9.31 -17.12 11.10
N PRO A 35 9.34 -18.41 11.46
CA PRO A 35 9.40 -19.51 10.51
C PRO A 35 8.00 -19.82 9.95
N ILE A 36 7.49 -18.93 9.09
CA ILE A 36 6.15 -19.05 8.50
C ILE A 36 6.03 -20.39 7.76
N SER A 37 5.31 -21.33 8.35
CA SER A 37 5.12 -22.71 7.92
C SER A 37 3.75 -23.20 8.39
N ALA A 38 3.29 -24.34 7.88
CA ALA A 38 2.02 -24.93 8.31
C ALA A 38 1.96 -25.16 9.84
N ASP A 39 3.05 -25.68 10.43
CA ASP A 39 3.16 -25.88 11.88
C ASP A 39 3.09 -24.57 12.65
N TRP A 40 3.73 -23.51 12.14
CA TRP A 40 3.68 -22.18 12.75
C TRP A 40 2.26 -21.60 12.71
N VAL A 41 1.55 -21.75 11.58
CA VAL A 41 0.16 -21.31 11.43
C VAL A 41 -0.76 -22.09 12.38
N ALA A 42 -0.61 -23.42 12.44
CA ALA A 42 -1.42 -24.26 13.33
C ALA A 42 -1.22 -23.90 14.82
N GLY A 43 -0.04 -23.41 15.19
CA GLY A 43 0.28 -22.95 16.54
C GLY A 43 -0.14 -21.50 16.85
N LEU A 44 -0.79 -20.77 15.93
CA LEU A 44 -1.22 -19.39 16.18
C LEU A 44 -2.36 -19.28 17.19
N GLU A 45 -3.24 -20.28 17.26
CA GLU A 45 -4.37 -20.31 18.21
C GLU A 45 -3.90 -20.26 19.67
N ASP A 46 -2.74 -20.87 19.95
CA ASP A 46 -2.12 -20.90 21.28
C ASP A 46 -1.17 -19.71 21.53
N GLN A 47 -1.03 -18.79 20.56
CA GLN A 47 -0.09 -17.67 20.62
C GLN A 47 -0.78 -16.34 20.27
N PRO A 48 -1.57 -15.77 21.20
CA PRO A 48 -2.37 -14.56 20.96
C PRO A 48 -1.56 -13.39 20.42
N GLU A 49 -0.34 -13.18 20.92
CA GLU A 49 0.52 -12.07 20.49
C GLU A 49 1.00 -12.22 19.04
N LEU A 50 1.14 -13.44 18.53
CA LEU A 50 1.47 -13.69 17.12
C LEU A 50 0.25 -13.53 16.24
N SER A 51 -0.92 -14.02 16.68
CA SER A 51 -2.19 -13.81 15.98
C SER A 51 -2.49 -12.32 15.81
N GLU A 52 -2.37 -11.53 16.88
CA GLU A 52 -2.55 -10.07 16.83
C GLU A 52 -1.55 -9.39 15.89
N ARG A 53 -0.31 -9.90 15.82
CA ARG A 53 0.72 -9.36 14.91
C ARG A 53 0.36 -9.62 13.45
N LEU A 54 -0.14 -10.81 13.16
CA LEU A 54 -0.63 -11.20 11.84
C LEU A 54 -1.83 -10.35 11.42
N ASP A 55 -2.83 -10.19 12.30
CA ASP A 55 -3.98 -9.32 12.06
C ASP A 55 -3.55 -7.87 11.78
N ALA A 56 -2.59 -7.37 12.57
CA ALA A 56 -2.02 -6.06 12.36
C ALA A 56 -1.30 -5.95 11.01
N PHE A 57 -0.64 -6.99 10.54
CA PHE A 57 -0.05 -7.03 9.19
C PHE A 57 -1.12 -6.95 8.12
N VAL A 58 -2.12 -7.85 8.16
CA VAL A 58 -3.19 -7.93 7.16
C VAL A 58 -3.95 -6.59 7.08
N ALA A 59 -4.29 -6.00 8.22
CA ALA A 59 -4.95 -4.71 8.29
C ALA A 59 -4.10 -3.56 7.72
N ARG A 60 -2.79 -3.53 8.01
CA ARG A 60 -1.87 -2.48 7.51
C ARG A 60 -1.58 -2.64 6.03
N PHE A 61 -1.42 -3.87 5.56
CA PHE A 61 -1.19 -4.21 4.16
C PHE A 61 -2.36 -3.77 3.29
N GLY A 62 -3.58 -4.16 3.68
CA GLY A 62 -4.81 -3.73 3.00
C GLY A 62 -5.00 -2.21 3.02
N ARG A 63 -4.77 -1.58 4.18
CA ARG A 63 -4.91 -0.13 4.32
C ARG A 63 -3.98 0.65 3.38
N LEU A 64 -2.70 0.28 3.32
CA LEU A 64 -1.75 0.94 2.42
C LEU A 64 -2.20 0.77 0.97
N GLN A 65 -2.57 -0.44 0.57
CA GLN A 65 -3.05 -0.73 -0.79
C GLN A 65 -4.28 0.11 -1.15
N ASP A 66 -5.29 0.17 -0.27
CA ASP A 66 -6.51 0.95 -0.51
C ASP A 66 -6.22 2.46 -0.57
N THR A 67 -5.38 2.99 0.33
CA THR A 67 -5.01 4.42 0.28
C THR A 67 -4.23 4.76 -0.98
N LEU A 68 -3.31 3.91 -1.41
CA LEU A 68 -2.57 4.11 -2.66
C LEU A 68 -3.49 4.03 -3.88
N GLY A 69 -4.20 2.91 -4.05
CA GLY A 69 -4.98 2.63 -5.26
C GLY A 69 -6.29 3.41 -5.37
N ASP A 70 -7.04 3.52 -4.27
CA ASP A 70 -8.40 4.10 -4.31
C ASP A 70 -8.40 5.61 -4.03
N LYS A 71 -7.31 6.17 -3.48
CA LYS A 71 -7.24 7.59 -3.10
C LYS A 71 -6.09 8.33 -3.78
N LEU A 72 -4.84 7.90 -3.58
CA LEU A 72 -3.67 8.62 -4.09
C LEU A 72 -3.58 8.59 -5.61
N VAL A 73 -3.78 7.43 -6.22
CA VAL A 73 -3.75 7.25 -7.67
C VAL A 73 -4.79 8.14 -8.38
N PRO A 74 -6.08 8.14 -8.01
CA PRO A 74 -7.05 9.06 -8.58
C PRO A 74 -6.71 10.54 -8.36
N GLU A 75 -6.12 10.89 -7.21
CA GLU A 75 -5.71 12.27 -6.93
C GLU A 75 -4.59 12.71 -7.87
N LEU A 76 -3.55 11.90 -8.03
CA LEU A 76 -2.44 12.19 -8.94
C LEU A 76 -2.90 12.33 -10.39
N LEU A 77 -3.79 11.47 -10.86
CA LEU A 77 -4.37 11.59 -12.19
C LEU A 77 -5.08 12.93 -12.39
N ARG A 78 -5.82 13.44 -11.38
CA ARG A 78 -6.43 14.79 -11.46
C ARG A 78 -5.38 15.89 -11.59
N HIS A 79 -4.29 15.80 -10.82
CA HIS A 79 -3.19 16.77 -10.90
C HIS A 79 -2.48 16.75 -12.26
N TRP A 80 -2.38 15.59 -12.92
CA TRP A 80 -1.86 15.47 -14.28
C TRP A 80 -2.86 15.84 -15.38
N LEU A 81 -4.06 16.31 -15.02
CA LEU A 81 -5.15 16.56 -15.97
C LEU A 81 -5.54 15.32 -16.79
N GLU A 82 -5.31 14.14 -16.22
CA GLU A 82 -5.65 12.85 -16.80
C GLU A 82 -7.10 12.44 -16.47
N HIS A 83 -7.66 11.54 -17.27
CA HIS A 83 -8.98 10.98 -16.98
C HIS A 83 -8.93 10.02 -15.79
N VAL A 84 -9.80 10.26 -14.79
CA VAL A 84 -10.00 9.36 -13.65
C VAL A 84 -11.16 8.41 -13.96
N GLY A 85 -10.84 7.14 -14.19
CA GLY A 85 -11.80 6.07 -14.44
C GLY A 85 -12.03 5.17 -13.21
N PRO A 86 -12.58 3.98 -13.42
CA PRO A 86 -12.61 2.90 -12.43
C PRO A 86 -11.21 2.58 -11.87
N ALA A 87 -11.16 2.01 -10.65
CA ALA A 87 -9.89 1.74 -9.95
C ALA A 87 -8.91 0.88 -10.78
N LEU A 88 -9.40 -0.17 -11.44
CA LEU A 88 -8.58 -1.05 -12.29
C LEU A 88 -7.97 -0.29 -13.46
N ASP A 89 -8.76 0.55 -14.14
CA ASP A 89 -8.30 1.35 -15.28
C ASP A 89 -7.25 2.38 -14.85
N ASN A 90 -7.42 2.97 -13.67
CA ASN A 90 -6.44 3.90 -13.10
C ASN A 90 -5.11 3.19 -12.78
N LEU A 91 -5.16 1.98 -12.23
CA LEU A 91 -3.96 1.19 -11.94
C LEU A 91 -3.26 0.72 -13.22
N SER A 92 -4.02 0.25 -14.22
CA SER A 92 -3.49 -0.07 -15.56
C SER A 92 -2.82 1.14 -16.20
N ARG A 93 -3.38 2.34 -16.01
CA ARG A 93 -2.74 3.58 -16.44
C ARG A 93 -1.44 3.85 -15.68
N MET A 94 -1.40 3.66 -14.37
CA MET A 94 -0.17 3.83 -13.58
C MET A 94 0.94 2.88 -14.02
N GLU A 95 0.59 1.65 -14.39
CA GLU A 95 1.54 0.69 -14.95
C GLU A 95 2.11 1.18 -16.29
N ARG A 96 1.24 1.62 -17.20
CA ARG A 96 1.65 2.18 -18.50
C ARG A 96 2.53 3.44 -18.37
N LEU A 97 2.30 4.24 -17.34
CA LEU A 97 3.11 5.44 -17.04
C LEU A 97 4.41 5.10 -16.30
N GLY A 98 4.63 3.83 -15.90
CA GLY A 98 5.82 3.38 -15.18
C GLY A 98 5.81 3.72 -13.69
N HIS A 99 4.65 4.02 -13.12
CA HIS A 99 4.47 4.28 -11.68
C HIS A 99 4.06 3.04 -10.87
N LEU A 100 3.58 1.99 -11.54
CA LEU A 100 3.31 0.66 -11.01
C LEU A 100 4.10 -0.36 -11.83
N ASP A 101 4.72 -1.35 -11.20
CA ASP A 101 5.50 -2.36 -11.93
C ASP A 101 4.63 -3.43 -12.60
N SER A 102 3.56 -3.83 -11.91
CA SER A 102 2.71 -4.94 -12.32
C SER A 102 1.31 -4.76 -11.75
N LEU A 103 0.33 -4.61 -12.65
CA LEU A 103 -1.08 -4.64 -12.30
C LEU A 103 -1.51 -6.01 -11.80
N ASP A 104 -0.97 -7.07 -12.39
CA ASP A 104 -1.29 -8.44 -12.02
C ASP A 104 -0.87 -8.73 -10.57
N ASP A 105 0.36 -8.35 -10.18
CA ASP A 105 0.83 -8.50 -8.80
C ASP A 105 0.04 -7.62 -7.82
N TRP A 106 -0.42 -6.44 -8.26
CA TRP A 106 -1.30 -5.60 -7.45
C TRP A 106 -2.65 -6.27 -7.19
N MET A 107 -3.23 -6.90 -8.21
CA MET A 107 -4.48 -7.64 -8.10
C MET A 107 -4.30 -8.90 -7.24
N GLU A 108 -3.17 -9.58 -7.37
CA GLU A 108 -2.79 -10.70 -6.51
C GLU A 108 -2.72 -10.26 -5.04
N ALA A 109 -2.02 -9.17 -4.73
CA ALA A 109 -1.96 -8.59 -3.39
C ALA A 109 -3.36 -8.32 -2.82
N ARG A 110 -4.28 -7.79 -3.64
CA ARG A 110 -5.66 -7.52 -3.23
C ARG A 110 -6.43 -8.80 -2.90
N ASN A 111 -6.22 -9.86 -3.68
CA ASN A 111 -6.83 -11.17 -3.44
C ASN A 111 -6.27 -11.85 -2.19
N LEU A 112 -4.96 -11.79 -1.99
CA LEU A 112 -4.29 -12.34 -0.80
C LEU A 112 -4.75 -11.65 0.47
N ARG A 113 -4.96 -10.32 0.46
CA ARG A 113 -5.59 -9.63 1.59
C ARG A 113 -6.95 -10.24 1.94
N ASN A 114 -7.83 -10.42 0.96
CA ASN A 114 -9.16 -10.97 1.23
C ASN A 114 -9.08 -12.41 1.78
N ARG A 115 -8.12 -13.19 1.30
CA ARG A 115 -7.87 -14.55 1.77
C ARG A 115 -7.31 -14.58 3.19
N LEU A 116 -6.37 -13.70 3.53
CA LEU A 116 -5.78 -13.60 4.87
C LEU A 116 -6.74 -13.00 5.91
N VAL A 117 -7.71 -12.18 5.51
CA VAL A 117 -8.79 -11.68 6.38
C VAL A 117 -9.82 -12.75 6.71
N HIS A 118 -9.96 -13.79 5.87
CA HIS A 118 -10.89 -14.88 6.13
C HIS A 118 -10.21 -16.01 6.91
N GLU A 119 -10.51 -16.06 8.22
CA GLU A 119 -10.16 -17.11 9.20
C GLU A 119 -10.62 -18.55 8.85
N TYR A 120 -11.04 -18.84 7.63
CA TYR A 120 -11.48 -20.20 7.25
C TYR A 120 -10.39 -21.01 6.54
N MET A 121 -9.12 -20.78 6.86
CA MET A 121 -8.06 -21.67 6.40
C MET A 121 -8.10 -22.95 7.24
N ARG A 122 -8.93 -23.89 6.78
CA ARG A 122 -8.87 -25.29 7.22
C ARG A 122 -7.52 -25.94 6.88
N ASP A 123 -6.71 -25.28 6.05
CA ASP A 123 -5.41 -25.73 5.61
C ASP A 123 -4.31 -24.72 5.98
N PRO A 124 -3.50 -25.04 7.02
CA PRO A 124 -2.35 -24.23 7.42
C PRO A 124 -1.27 -24.07 6.35
N GLU A 125 -1.15 -25.00 5.40
CA GLU A 125 -0.18 -24.89 4.28
C GLU A 125 -0.59 -23.74 3.34
N GLU A 126 -1.86 -23.71 2.92
CA GLU A 126 -2.41 -22.62 2.10
C GLU A 126 -2.21 -21.26 2.78
N PHE A 127 -2.36 -21.20 4.11
CA PHE A 127 -2.19 -19.96 4.86
C PHE A 127 -0.74 -19.48 4.83
N ALA A 128 0.19 -20.39 5.13
CA ALA A 128 1.61 -20.08 5.14
C ALA A 128 2.07 -19.58 3.77
N GLU A 129 1.68 -20.24 2.69
CA GLU A 129 2.00 -19.83 1.32
C GLU A 129 1.41 -18.45 0.99
N ALA A 130 0.14 -18.21 1.32
CA ALA A 130 -0.51 -16.93 1.08
C ALA A 130 0.15 -15.79 1.88
N LEU A 131 0.54 -16.05 3.13
CA LEU A 131 1.21 -15.07 3.97
C LEU A 131 2.61 -14.75 3.44
N GLN A 132 3.40 -15.76 3.09
CA GLN A 132 4.72 -15.56 2.48
C GLN A 132 4.62 -14.73 1.20
N ARG A 133 3.68 -15.08 0.32
CA ARG A 133 3.46 -14.33 -0.92
C ARG A 133 3.02 -12.90 -0.66
N ALA A 134 2.14 -12.66 0.32
CA ALA A 134 1.74 -11.31 0.70
C ALA A 134 2.93 -10.49 1.24
N LEU A 135 3.85 -11.10 1.99
CA LEU A 135 5.06 -10.44 2.48
C LEU A 135 6.00 -10.02 1.35
N GLU A 136 6.15 -10.85 0.31
CA GLU A 136 6.92 -10.49 -0.90
C GLU A 136 6.31 -9.26 -1.60
N LEU A 137 4.97 -9.25 -1.75
CA LEU A 137 4.24 -8.19 -2.43
C LEU A 137 4.19 -6.86 -1.64
N VAL A 138 4.65 -6.82 -0.37
CA VAL A 138 4.87 -5.55 0.34
C VAL A 138 5.84 -4.66 -0.43
N ALA A 139 6.87 -5.25 -1.04
CA ALA A 139 7.86 -4.50 -1.80
C ALA A 139 7.23 -3.76 -2.98
N LEU A 140 6.23 -4.35 -3.65
CA LEU A 140 5.47 -3.71 -4.73
C LEU A 140 4.76 -2.45 -4.22
N LEU A 141 4.07 -2.53 -3.08
CA LEU A 141 3.33 -1.39 -2.52
C LEU A 141 4.26 -0.25 -2.12
N GLU A 142 5.39 -0.56 -1.50
CA GLU A 142 6.37 0.45 -1.10
C GLU A 142 7.03 1.13 -2.30
N GLN A 143 7.45 0.34 -3.30
CA GLN A 143 8.05 0.88 -4.52
C GLN A 143 7.05 1.73 -5.30
N THR A 144 5.80 1.29 -5.39
CA THR A 144 4.71 2.09 -6.00
C THR A 144 4.54 3.41 -5.26
N ARG A 145 4.48 3.39 -3.91
CA ARG A 145 4.41 4.62 -3.10
C ARG A 145 5.60 5.55 -3.37
N ASP A 146 6.82 5.02 -3.40
CA ASP A 146 8.02 5.83 -3.66
C ASP A 146 8.02 6.42 -5.07
N ARG A 147 7.47 5.73 -6.07
CA ARG A 147 7.31 6.26 -7.43
C ARG A 147 6.26 7.36 -7.48
N LEU A 148 5.09 7.13 -6.87
CA LEU A 148 4.01 8.12 -6.81
C LEU A 148 4.44 9.37 -6.03
N GLU A 149 5.20 9.20 -4.94
CA GLU A 149 5.75 10.30 -4.17
C GLU A 149 6.73 11.14 -4.98
N ARG A 150 7.66 10.51 -5.72
CA ARG A 150 8.55 11.22 -6.65
C ARG A 150 7.78 11.95 -7.72
N ALA A 151 6.79 11.31 -8.34
CA ALA A 151 6.00 11.91 -9.39
C ALA A 151 5.11 13.08 -8.90
N ALA A 152 4.79 13.10 -7.60
CA ALA A 152 4.08 14.20 -6.96
C ALA A 152 4.96 15.43 -6.66
N GLN A 153 6.28 15.28 -6.58
CA GLN A 153 7.19 16.40 -6.27
C GLN A 153 7.11 17.50 -7.31
N ASP A 154 6.91 17.13 -8.58
CA ASP A 154 6.75 18.09 -9.69
C ASP A 154 5.40 18.83 -9.65
N LEU A 155 4.45 18.35 -8.84
CA LEU A 155 3.08 18.88 -8.74
C LEU A 155 2.84 19.75 -7.51
N LEU A 156 3.67 19.61 -6.47
CA LEU A 156 3.54 20.37 -5.24
C LEU A 156 4.41 21.63 -5.32
N PRO A 157 3.88 22.82 -4.99
CA PRO A 157 4.69 24.02 -4.93
C PRO A 157 5.82 23.81 -3.92
N ASN A 158 7.07 24.14 -4.31
CA ASN A 158 8.17 24.21 -3.36
C ASN A 158 7.76 25.08 -2.17
N PRO A 159 8.07 24.71 -0.93
CA PRO A 159 7.82 25.58 0.21
C PRO A 159 8.44 26.95 -0.11
N PRO A 160 7.73 28.06 0.16
CA PRO A 160 8.29 29.38 -0.07
C PRO A 160 9.62 29.48 0.67
N ASP A 161 10.65 29.97 -0.03
CA ASP A 161 11.98 30.14 0.54
C ASP A 161 11.86 30.94 1.85
N PRO A 162 12.24 30.38 3.02
CA PRO A 162 12.18 31.10 4.29
C PRO A 162 13.08 32.34 4.31
N ALA A 163 14.00 32.49 3.34
CA ALA A 163 14.82 33.68 3.16
C ALA A 163 14.12 34.82 2.40
N ALA A 164 13.04 34.54 1.64
CA ALA A 164 12.31 35.56 0.89
C ALA A 164 11.29 36.36 1.73
N ALA A 165 11.10 35.98 3.00
CA ALA A 165 10.15 36.60 3.93
C ALA A 165 10.79 37.54 4.96
N ARG A 166 12.08 37.88 4.82
CA ARG A 166 12.71 38.90 5.68
C ARG A 166 12.62 40.28 5.01
N PRO A 167 12.01 41.28 5.68
CA PRO A 167 11.93 42.66 5.18
C PRO A 167 13.30 43.33 5.13
#